data_AF-A0A5K1CDK0-F1
#
_entry.id   AF-A0A5K1CDK0-F1
#
_cell.length_a   1.000
_cell.length_b   1.000
_cell.length_c   1.000
_cell.angle_alpha   90.00
_cell.angle_beta   90.00
_cell.angle_gamma   90.00
#
_symmetry.space_group_name_H-M   'P 1'
#
loop_
_entity.id
_entity.type
_entity.pdbx_description
1 polymer ?
#
loop_
_entity_poly.entity_id
_entity_poly.type
_entity_poly.pdbx_seq_one_letter_code
_entity_poly.pdbx_strand_id
1 'polypeptide(L)'
;MPMLKSLKIRSYDGLNTIGDFPNLDWLQVEGCGSLEQLSHGMPALKWLDVYGCYKLKTLANMPALEWLEVRYCERLEQVADVHMPD
;
A
#
# COMPACT_ATOMS: atom_id res chain seq x y z
N MET A 1 22.98 -6.46 -4.20
CA MET A 1 21.70 -7.20 -4.16
C MET A 1 20.69 -6.42 -4.96
N PRO A 2 20.02 -7.01 -5.97
CA PRO A 2 19.00 -6.28 -6.73
C PRO A 2 17.87 -5.89 -5.77
N MET A 3 17.56 -4.60 -5.72
CA MET A 3 16.47 -4.07 -4.92
C MET A 3 15.21 -4.03 -5.77
N LEU A 4 14.09 -4.49 -5.22
CA LEU A 4 12.81 -4.42 -5.91
C LEU A 4 12.36 -2.96 -6.01
N LYS A 5 12.12 -2.49 -7.22
CA LYS A 5 11.69 -1.11 -7.50
C LYS A 5 10.20 -0.98 -7.81
N SER A 6 9.60 -2.04 -8.32
CA SER A 6 8.19 -2.04 -8.69
C SER A 6 7.58 -3.38 -8.34
N LEU A 7 6.39 -3.34 -7.73
CA LEU A 7 5.64 -4.52 -7.32
C LEU A 7 4.20 -4.37 -7.78
N LYS A 8 3.69 -5.42 -8.42
CA LYS A 8 2.31 -5.51 -8.88
C LYS A 8 1.70 -6.79 -8.36
N ILE A 9 0.58 -6.68 -7.67
CA ILE A 9 -0.17 -7.84 -7.17
C ILE A 9 -1.61 -7.72 -7.65
N ARG A 10 -2.13 -8.82 -8.20
CA ARG A 10 -3.48 -8.87 -8.80
C ARG A 10 -4.21 -10.11 -8.34
N SER A 11 -5.47 -9.96 -7.97
CA SER A 11 -6.43 -11.05 -7.71
C SER A 11 -5.87 -12.13 -6.77
N TYR A 12 -5.15 -11.70 -5.73
CA TYR A 12 -4.54 -12.62 -4.77
C TYR A 12 -5.24 -12.52 -3.41
N ASP A 13 -6.31 -13.30 -3.26
CA ASP A 13 -7.14 -13.30 -2.05
C ASP A 13 -6.48 -13.98 -0.84
N GLY A 14 -5.30 -14.59 -1.02
CA GLY A 14 -4.44 -15.03 0.09
C GLY A 14 -3.54 -13.92 0.65
N LEU A 15 -3.53 -12.74 0.03
CA LEU A 15 -2.71 -11.62 0.48
C LEU A 15 -3.38 -10.87 1.63
N ASN A 16 -2.97 -11.16 2.85
CA ASN A 16 -3.48 -10.45 4.02
C ASN A 16 -2.65 -9.20 4.35
N THR A 17 -1.36 -9.22 3.99
CA THR A 17 -0.40 -8.13 4.23
C THR A 17 0.63 -8.05 3.10
N ILE A 18 1.19 -6.87 2.87
CA ILE A 18 2.36 -6.64 2.00
C ILE A 18 3.56 -6.41 2.92
N GLY A 19 4.67 -7.11 2.66
CA GLY A 19 5.90 -6.99 3.46
C GLY A 19 6.66 -5.68 3.23
N ASP A 20 7.80 -5.54 3.89
CA ASP A 20 8.62 -4.33 3.80
C ASP A 20 9.45 -4.30 2.52
N PHE A 21 9.36 -3.18 1.80
CA PHE A 21 10.14 -2.93 0.60
C PHE A 21 10.76 -1.52 0.66
N PRO A 22 11.92 -1.38 1.34
CA PRO A 22 12.49 -0.08 1.66
C PRO A 22 12.91 0.76 0.45
N ASN A 23 13.07 0.11 -0.71
CA ASN A 23 13.51 0.73 -1.97
C ASN A 23 12.44 0.70 -3.06
N LEU A 24 11.20 0.34 -2.72
CA LEU A 24 10.10 0.25 -3.68
C LEU A 24 9.68 1.65 -4.08
N ASP A 25 9.62 1.91 -5.38
CA ASP A 25 9.23 3.21 -5.91
C ASP A 25 7.75 3.18 -6.37
N TRP A 26 7.26 2.03 -6.83
CA TRP A 26 5.91 1.86 -7.37
C TRP A 26 5.22 0.58 -6.87
N LEU A 27 3.99 0.72 -6.36
CA LEU A 27 3.17 -0.38 -5.88
C LEU A 27 1.77 -0.29 -6.51
N GLN A 28 1.35 -1.38 -7.15
CA GLN A 28 -0.03 -1.56 -7.58
C GLN A 28 -0.63 -2.82 -6.97
N VAL A 29 -1.80 -2.67 -6.35
CA VAL A 29 -2.56 -3.77 -5.76
C VAL A 29 -3.99 -3.74 -6.29
N GLU A 30 -4.39 -4.81 -6.97
CA GLU A 30 -5.67 -4.90 -7.65
C GLU A 30 -6.42 -6.16 -7.21
N GLY A 31 -7.67 -6.01 -6.74
CA GLY A 31 -8.56 -7.11 -6.40
C GLY A 31 -8.00 -8.06 -5.34
N CYS A 32 -7.19 -7.56 -4.39
CA CYS A 32 -6.71 -8.36 -3.26
C CYS A 32 -7.72 -8.25 -2.12
N GLY A 33 -8.72 -9.13 -2.11
CA GLY A 33 -9.88 -9.00 -1.25
C GLY A 33 -9.63 -9.19 0.24
N SER A 34 -8.58 -9.96 0.57
CA SER A 34 -8.18 -10.20 1.96
C SER A 34 -7.19 -9.19 2.50
N LEU A 35 -6.71 -8.25 1.68
CA LEU A 35 -5.70 -7.27 2.12
C LEU A 35 -6.33 -6.32 3.12
N GLU A 36 -5.81 -6.31 4.35
CA GLU A 36 -6.34 -5.45 5.43
C GLU A 36 -5.49 -4.20 5.63
N GLN A 37 -4.19 -4.30 5.37
CA GLN A 37 -3.20 -3.23 5.62
C GLN A 37 -1.98 -3.35 4.71
N LEU A 38 -1.33 -2.23 4.46
CA LEU A 38 0.01 -2.14 3.86
C LEU A 38 1.06 -1.96 4.97
N SER A 39 2.29 -2.47 4.80
CA SER A 39 3.33 -2.23 5.81
C SER A 39 3.85 -0.79 5.81
N HIS A 40 4.46 -0.39 6.93
CA HIS A 40 5.15 0.88 7.09
C HIS A 40 6.56 0.89 6.46
N GLY A 41 7.09 -0.26 6.03
CA GLY A 41 8.44 -0.41 5.50
C GLY A 41 8.61 -0.02 4.04
N MET A 42 7.88 1.00 3.56
CA MET A 42 7.97 1.52 2.20
C MET A 42 8.26 3.04 2.16
N PRO A 43 9.33 3.52 2.84
CA PRO A 43 9.64 4.95 2.94
C PRO A 43 9.99 5.61 1.59
N ALA A 44 10.41 4.83 0.59
CA ALA A 44 10.78 5.32 -0.74
C ALA A 44 9.62 5.31 -1.76
N LEU A 45 8.43 4.87 -1.36
CA LEU A 45 7.32 4.68 -2.29
C LEU A 45 6.79 6.02 -2.79
N LYS A 46 6.81 6.19 -4.11
CA LYS A 46 6.36 7.41 -4.80
C LYS A 46 4.97 7.27 -5.39
N TRP A 47 4.61 6.06 -5.83
CA TRP A 47 3.34 5.79 -6.49
C TRP A 47 2.62 4.60 -5.87
N LEU A 48 1.38 4.81 -5.46
CA LEU A 48 0.49 3.78 -4.95
C LEU A 48 -0.85 3.79 -5.71
N ASP A 49 -1.17 2.68 -6.38
CA ASP A 49 -2.48 2.41 -6.98
C ASP A 49 -3.13 1.22 -6.28
N VAL A 50 -4.23 1.45 -5.56
CA VAL A 50 -5.00 0.39 -4.90
C VAL A 50 -6.41 0.36 -5.48
N TYR A 51 -6.78 -0.81 -6.02
CA TYR A 51 -8.07 -1.01 -6.65
C TYR A 51 -8.74 -2.27 -6.10
N GLY A 52 -10.01 -2.17 -5.69
CA GLY A 52 -10.82 -3.34 -5.34
C GLY A 52 -10.34 -4.12 -4.11
N CYS A 53 -9.61 -3.49 -3.20
CA CYS A 53 -9.16 -4.09 -1.95
C CYS A 53 -10.19 -3.80 -0.85
N TYR A 54 -11.31 -4.53 -0.86
CA TYR A 54 -12.49 -4.21 -0.05
C TYR A 54 -12.30 -4.36 1.47
N LYS A 55 -11.29 -5.10 1.94
CA LYS A 55 -10.94 -5.20 3.37
C LYS A 55 -9.88 -4.21 3.83
N LEU A 56 -9.28 -3.44 2.93
CA LEU A 56 -8.21 -2.51 3.28
C LEU A 56 -8.78 -1.41 4.17
N LYS A 57 -8.27 -1.31 5.41
CA LYS A 57 -8.78 -0.36 6.42
C LYS A 57 -7.96 0.90 6.52
N THR A 58 -6.64 0.75 6.36
CA THR A 58 -5.68 1.83 6.56
C THR A 58 -4.57 1.77 5.52
N LEU A 59 -4.08 2.95 5.15
CA LEU A 59 -2.81 3.09 4.42
C LEU A 59 -1.71 3.52 5.40
N ALA A 60 -0.57 2.85 5.33
CA ALA A 60 0.61 3.20 6.11
C ALA A 60 1.12 4.61 5.74
N ASN A 61 1.84 5.24 6.67
CA ASN A 61 2.55 6.49 6.39
C ASN A 61 3.64 6.25 5.32
N MET A 62 3.56 6.98 4.22
CA MET A 62 4.46 6.89 3.07
C MET A 62 5.04 8.28 2.78
N PRO A 63 6.15 8.66 3.44
CA PRO A 63 6.63 10.05 3.46
C PRO A 63 7.10 10.55 2.08
N ALA A 64 7.45 9.64 1.16
CA ALA A 64 7.87 9.97 -0.19
C ALA A 64 6.74 9.87 -1.24
N LEU A 65 5.49 9.65 -0.82
CA LEU A 65 4.39 9.41 -1.74
C LEU A 65 4.06 10.67 -2.53
N GLU A 66 4.23 10.61 -3.85
CA GLU A 66 3.96 11.69 -4.79
C GLU A 66 2.59 11.53 -5.45
N TRP A 67 2.09 10.29 -5.53
CA TRP A 67 0.80 9.99 -6.17
C TRP A 67 0.10 8.81 -5.49
N LEU A 68 -1.19 9.00 -5.23
CA LEU A 68 -2.08 8.04 -4.61
C LEU A 68 -3.38 7.95 -5.39
N GLU A 69 -3.73 6.74 -5.80
CA GLU A 69 -5.07 6.42 -6.29
C GLU A 69 -5.63 5.26 -5.48
N VAL A 70 -6.84 5.46 -4.96
CA VAL A 70 -7.59 4.40 -4.28
C VAL A 70 -9.00 4.35 -4.84
N ARG A 71 -9.38 3.18 -5.36
CA ARG A 71 -10.72 2.95 -5.91
C ARG A 71 -11.30 1.64 -5.40
N TYR A 72 -12.61 1.62 -5.19
CA TYR A 72 -13.35 0.42 -4.75
C TYR A 72 -12.76 -0.24 -3.49
N CYS A 73 -12.29 0.58 -2.53
CA CYS A 73 -11.79 0.14 -1.22
C CYS A 73 -12.76 0.65 -0.14
N GLU A 74 -13.90 -0.03 0.00
CA GLU A 74 -15.07 0.46 0.76
C GLU A 74 -14.83 0.62 2.26
N ARG A 75 -13.86 -0.12 2.82
CA ARG A 75 -13.53 -0.10 4.25
C ARG A 75 -12.34 0.80 4.58
N LEU A 76 -11.80 1.54 3.61
CA LEU A 76 -10.67 2.43 3.86
C LEU A 76 -11.16 3.62 4.68
N GLU A 77 -10.76 3.67 5.95
CA GLU A 77 -11.19 4.69 6.90
C GLU A 77 -10.14 5.81 7.04
N GLN A 78 -8.86 5.49 6.84
CA GLN A 78 -7.75 6.43 7.06
C GLN A 78 -6.65 6.30 6.01
N VAL A 79 -6.18 7.45 5.55
CA VAL A 79 -5.02 7.61 4.67
C VAL A 79 -3.94 8.32 5.48
N ALA A 80 -2.96 7.55 5.98
CA ALA A 80 -1.89 7.96 6.88
C ALA A 80 -2.34 8.46 8.27
N ASP A 81 -1.72 7.92 9.31
CA ASP A 81 -1.80 8.42 10.68
C ASP A 81 -0.86 9.64 10.80
N VAL A 82 -1.44 10.83 10.98
CA VAL A 82 -0.72 12.05 11.36
C VAL A 82 -0.38 11.99 12.85
N HIS A 83 0.46 11.04 13.26
CA HIS A 83 1.31 11.27 14.43
C HIS A 83 2.57 11.98 13.94
N MET A 84 2.55 13.32 14.05
CA MET A 84 3.78 14.09 14.23
C MET A 84 4.52 13.46 15.42
N PRO A 85 5.74 12.93 15.26
CA PRO A 85 6.59 12.74 16.43
C PRO A 85 6.95 14.15 16.93
N ASP A 86 6.66 14.43 18.21
CA ASP A 86 7.29 15.52 18.95
C ASP A 86 8.82 15.39 18.92
#